data_AF-A0A2D9D801-F1
#
_entry.id   AF-A0A2D9D801-F1
#
_cell.length_a   1.000
_cell.length_b   1.000
_cell.length_c   1.000
_cell.angle_alpha   90.00
_cell.angle_beta   90.00
_cell.angle_gamma   90.00
#
_symmetry.space_group_name_H-M   'P 1'
#
loop_
_entity.id
_entity.type
_entity.pdbx_description
1 polymer ?
#
loop_
_entity_poly.entity_id
_entity_poly.type
_entity_poly.pdbx_seq_one_letter_code
_entity_poly.pdbx_strand_id
1 'polypeptide(L)'
;MDLKEIVSIAGRPGLYKIIAQGKNSVFVESLIDKKRFPAHASDKISSLGDISIYTLDDDVKLEDVYEKMFKVLDGKIALSHKEDPQKLRDFIIGFLPNYDSDKV
;
A
#
# COMPACT_ATOMS: atom_id res chain seq x y z
N MET A 1 3.95 12.93 -0.75
CA MET A 1 4.62 12.03 0.22
C MET A 1 5.43 11.04 -0.59
N ASP A 2 6.67 10.75 -0.21
CA ASP A 2 7.46 9.73 -0.90
C ASP A 2 7.12 8.33 -0.34
N LEU A 3 6.45 7.50 -1.14
CA LEU A 3 6.08 6.14 -0.75
C LEU A 3 7.30 5.20 -0.66
N LYS A 4 8.47 5.60 -1.17
CA LYS A 4 9.70 4.78 -1.13
C LYS A 4 10.21 4.52 0.28
N GLU A 5 9.90 5.39 1.23
CA GLU A 5 10.28 5.21 2.64
C GLU A 5 9.25 4.39 3.42
N ILE A 6 8.08 4.10 2.83
CA ILE A 6 7.00 3.35 3.48
C ILE A 6 7.07 1.90 3.04
N VAL A 7 7.06 0.99 4.00
CA VAL A 7 7.09 -0.44 3.78
C VAL A 7 5.90 -1.13 4.43
N SER A 8 5.43 -2.19 3.79
CA SER A 8 4.58 -3.20 4.40
C SER A 8 5.42 -4.39 4.84
N ILE A 9 5.04 -5.02 5.95
CA ILE A 9 5.74 -6.21 6.47
C ILE A 9 4.70 -7.32 6.56
N ALA A 10 4.89 -8.39 5.78
CA ALA A 10 3.93 -9.49 5.78
C ALA A 10 3.79 -10.09 7.19
N GLY A 11 2.54 -10.36 7.60
CA GLY A 11 2.23 -10.89 8.94
C GLY A 11 2.17 -9.84 10.04
N ARG A 12 2.49 -8.56 9.76
CA ARG A 12 2.29 -7.47 10.72
C ARG A 12 1.27 -6.47 10.18
N PRO A 13 0.27 -6.07 10.98
CA PRO A 13 -0.74 -5.12 10.53
C PRO A 13 -0.17 -3.70 10.47
N GLY A 14 -0.56 -2.97 9.42
CA GLY A 14 -0.21 -1.57 9.24
C GLY A 14 0.98 -1.34 8.31
N LEU A 15 1.41 -0.08 8.29
CA LEU A 15 2.51 0.40 7.47
C LEU A 15 3.60 0.97 8.36
N TYR A 16 4.85 0.87 7.88
CA TYR A 16 6.01 1.29 8.62
C TYR A 16 6.89 2.20 7.77
N LYS A 17 7.47 3.22 8.38
CA LYS A 17 8.46 4.10 7.76
C LYS A 17 9.86 3.60 8.09
N ILE A 18 10.73 3.47 7.09
CA ILE A 18 12.15 3.20 7.33
C ILE A 18 12.79 4.44 7.97
N ILE A 19 13.46 4.25 9.11
CA ILE A 19 14.18 5.32 9.81
C ILE A 19 15.69 5.14 9.74
N ALA A 20 16.19 3.91 9.64
CA ALA A 20 17.61 3.62 9.48
C ALA A 20 17.83 2.22 8.89
N GLN A 21 18.93 2.03 8.15
CA GLN A 21 19.35 0.73 7.65
C GLN A 21 20.57 0.24 8.43
N GLY A 22 20.48 -0.96 9.00
CA GLY A 22 21.58 -1.70 9.60
C GLY A 22 22.14 -2.77 8.66
N LYS A 23 23.15 -3.51 9.12
CA LYS A 23 23.88 -4.47 8.27
C LYS A 23 23.01 -5.66 7.83
N ASN A 24 22.14 -6.17 8.72
CA ASN A 24 21.23 -7.30 8.49
C ASN A 24 19.78 -6.99 8.96
N SER A 25 19.47 -5.73 9.21
CA SER A 25 18.17 -5.29 9.72
C SER A 25 17.86 -3.89 9.26
N VAL A 26 16.58 -3.56 9.15
CA VAL A 26 16.08 -2.22 8.87
C VAL A 26 15.29 -1.75 10.07
N PHE A 27 15.63 -0.60 10.63
CA PHE A 27 14.85 0.02 11.68
C PHE A 27 13.66 0.71 11.06
N VAL A 28 12.47 0.33 11.51
CA VAL A 28 11.21 0.86 11.03
C VAL A 28 10.40 1.48 12.16
N GLU A 29 9.62 2.50 11.84
CA GLU A 29 8.67 3.17 12.73
C GLU A 29 7.25 2.94 12.22
N SER A 30 6.38 2.44 13.07
CA SER A 30 4.96 2.28 12.76
C SER A 30 4.28 3.62 12.53
N LEU A 31 3.51 3.74 11.45
CA LEU A 31 2.74 4.96 11.14
C LEU A 31 1.56 5.18 12.10
N ILE A 32 1.09 4.12 12.76
CA ILE A 32 -0.11 4.14 13.61
C ILE A 32 0.26 4.54 15.03
N ASP A 33 1.18 3.80 15.65
CA ASP A 33 1.52 3.92 17.08
C ASP A 33 2.92 4.48 17.34
N LYS A 34 3.65 4.89 16.29
CA LYS A 34 5.00 5.47 16.36
C LYS A 34 6.04 4.59 17.05
N LYS A 35 5.75 3.30 17.25
CA LYS A 35 6.70 2.35 17.82
C LYS A 35 7.78 2.01 16.82
N ARG A 36 9.00 1.86 17.34
CA ARG A 36 10.20 1.52 16.57
C ARG A 36 10.65 0.11 16.89
N PHE A 37 10.99 -0.64 15.86
CA PHE A 37 11.55 -1.98 16.01
C PHE A 37 12.46 -2.31 14.82
N PRO A 38 13.41 -3.24 15.00
CA PRO A 38 14.17 -3.79 13.89
C PRO A 38 13.29 -4.79 13.12
N ALA A 39 13.13 -4.56 11.82
CA ALA A 39 12.65 -5.56 10.87
C ALA A 39 13.86 -6.27 10.24
N HIS A 40 13.79 -7.57 10.08
CA HIS A 40 14.88 -8.37 9.53
C HIS A 40 14.63 -8.68 8.06
N ALA A 41 15.68 -8.98 7.28
CA ALA A 41 15.51 -9.37 5.88
C ALA A 41 14.69 -10.66 5.68
N SER A 42 14.53 -11.47 6.74
CA SER A 42 13.63 -12.63 6.77
C SER A 42 12.16 -12.24 6.84
N ASP A 43 11.85 -11.05 7.38
CA ASP A 43 10.52 -10.49 7.30
C ASP A 43 10.30 -10.09 5.83
N LYS A 44 9.20 -10.53 5.21
CA LYS A 44 8.89 -10.15 3.82
C LYS A 44 8.50 -8.66 3.79
N ILE A 45 9.52 -7.82 3.66
CA ILE A 45 9.40 -6.36 3.61
C ILE A 45 9.19 -5.96 2.14
N SER A 46 8.08 -5.28 1.86
CA SER A 46 7.79 -4.73 0.54
C SER A 46 7.69 -3.21 0.63
N SER A 47 8.45 -2.50 -0.20
CA SER A 47 8.32 -1.05 -0.33
C SER A 47 7.03 -0.70 -1.06
N LEU A 48 6.26 0.25 -0.54
CA LEU A 48 5.04 0.71 -1.21
C LEU A 48 5.35 1.43 -2.52
N GLY A 49 6.53 2.05 -2.62
CA GLY A 49 6.98 2.69 -3.86
C GLY A 49 7.26 1.70 -5.00
N ASP A 50 7.53 0.43 -4.68
CA ASP A 50 7.80 -0.62 -5.68
C ASP A 50 6.53 -1.42 -6.05
N ILE A 51 5.39 -1.10 -5.42
CA ILE A 51 4.11 -1.77 -5.71
C ILE A 51 3.40 -1.03 -6.85
N SER A 52 3.05 -1.77 -7.89
CA SER A 52 2.20 -1.34 -8.99
C SER A 52 1.00 -2.27 -9.14
N ILE A 53 -0.09 -1.72 -9.67
CA ILE A 53 -1.30 -2.43 -10.04
C ILE A 53 -1.32 -2.56 -11.56
N TYR A 54 -1.43 -3.80 -12.03
CA TYR A 54 -1.59 -4.08 -13.46
C TYR A 54 -2.94 -3.55 -13.95
N THR A 55 -2.91 -2.80 -15.04
CA THR A 55 -4.10 -2.42 -15.82
C THR A 55 -4.07 -3.13 -17.17
N LEU A 56 -5.18 -3.07 -17.92
CA LEU A 56 -5.29 -3.74 -19.21
C LEU A 56 -4.23 -3.28 -20.22
N ASP A 57 -3.78 -2.03 -20.12
CA ASP A 57 -2.88 -1.40 -21.08
C ASP A 57 -1.47 -1.10 -20.51
N ASP A 58 -1.34 -0.90 -19.18
CA ASP A 58 -0.09 -0.49 -18.52
C ASP A 58 -0.07 -0.82 -17.02
N ASP A 59 1.02 -0.53 -16.32
CA ASP A 59 1.13 -0.64 -14.86
C ASP A 59 0.97 0.72 -14.19
N VAL A 60 0.02 0.83 -13.26
CA VAL A 60 -0.19 2.05 -12.50
C VAL A 60 0.43 1.90 -11.12
N LYS A 61 1.32 2.81 -10.75
CA LYS A 61 1.92 2.80 -9.42
C LYS A 61 0.89 3.05 -8.34
N LEU A 62 1.14 2.48 -7.17
CA LEU A 62 0.24 2.63 -6.02
C LEU A 62 0.09 4.11 -5.58
N GLU A 63 1.09 4.96 -5.82
CA GLU A 63 1.01 6.41 -5.58
C GLU A 63 -0.14 7.07 -6.37
N ASP A 64 -0.21 6.80 -7.67
CA ASP A 64 -1.22 7.35 -8.57
C ASP A 64 -2.60 6.80 -8.23
N VAL A 65 -2.68 5.53 -7.84
CA VAL A 65 -3.92 4.88 -7.40
C VAL A 65 -4.48 5.58 -6.16
N TYR A 66 -3.64 5.80 -5.13
CA TYR A 66 -4.07 6.51 -3.93
C TYR A 66 -4.45 7.96 -4.21
N GLU A 67 -3.78 8.64 -5.13
CA GLU A 67 -4.14 10.01 -5.52
C GLU A 67 -5.50 10.06 -6.21
N LYS A 68 -5.76 9.15 -7.17
CA LYS A 68 -7.08 9.01 -7.81
C LYS A 68 -8.16 8.71 -6.78
N MET A 69 -7.91 7.76 -5.88
CA MET A 69 -8.83 7.39 -4.81
C MET A 69 -9.12 8.58 -3.88
N PHE A 70 -8.09 9.35 -3.50
CA PHE A 70 -8.24 10.54 -2.66
C PHE A 70 -9.11 11.61 -3.34
N LYS A 71 -8.93 11.83 -4.65
CA LYS A 71 -9.74 12.77 -5.44
C LYS A 71 -11.21 12.35 -5.52
N VAL A 72 -11.48 11.06 -5.72
CA VAL A 72 -12.86 10.53 -5.79
C VAL A 72 -13.56 10.57 -4.44
N LEU A 73 -12.83 10.27 -3.35
CA LEU A 73 -13.37 10.30 -1.99
C LEU A 73 -13.42 11.70 -1.38
N ASP A 74 -12.77 12.69 -1.99
CA ASP A 74 -12.60 14.04 -1.44
C ASP A 74 -12.00 13.99 -0.01
N GLY A 75 -11.01 13.12 0.19
CA GLY A 75 -10.35 12.90 1.48
C GLY A 75 -11.19 12.18 2.55
N LYS A 76 -12.36 11.64 2.20
CA LYS A 76 -13.18 10.83 3.12
C LYS A 76 -12.60 9.43 3.32
N ILE A 77 -13.04 8.79 4.40
CA ILE A 77 -12.66 7.42 4.73
C ILE A 77 -13.15 6.49 3.61
N ALA A 78 -12.23 5.68 3.08
CA ALA A 78 -12.51 4.69 2.06
C ALA A 78 -13.35 3.51 2.61
N LEU A 79 -13.81 2.65 1.70
CA LEU A 79 -14.51 1.42 2.06
C LEU A 79 -13.66 0.56 3.01
N SER A 80 -14.30 -0.06 4.01
CA SER A 80 -13.58 -0.98 4.89
C SER A 80 -13.16 -2.24 4.12
N HIS A 81 -11.92 -2.68 4.29
CA HIS A 81 -11.41 -3.97 3.84
C HIS A 81 -12.20 -5.21 4.34
N LYS A 82 -13.18 -5.03 5.24
CA LYS A 82 -14.09 -6.08 5.75
C LYS A 82 -15.43 -6.13 5.00
N GLU A 83 -15.67 -5.20 4.08
CA GLU A 83 -16.86 -5.24 3.23
C GLU A 83 -16.82 -6.41 2.25
N ASP A 84 -17.96 -6.63 1.61
CA ASP A 84 -18.10 -7.70 0.62
C ASP A 84 -17.09 -7.54 -0.54
N PRO A 85 -16.46 -8.64 -1.00
CA PRO A 85 -15.50 -8.60 -2.10
C PRO A 85 -16.05 -7.98 -3.39
N GLN A 86 -17.36 -8.11 -3.66
CA GLN A 86 -17.98 -7.48 -4.82
C GLN A 86 -17.98 -5.96 -4.67
N LYS A 87 -18.38 -5.45 -3.50
CA LYS A 87 -18.37 -4.00 -3.22
C LYS A 87 -16.97 -3.40 -3.28
N LEU A 88 -15.95 -4.14 -2.84
CA LEU A 88 -14.56 -3.71 -2.93
C LEU A 88 -14.10 -3.58 -4.39
N ARG A 89 -14.49 -4.52 -5.26
CA ARG A 89 -14.19 -4.44 -6.69
C ARG A 89 -14.94 -3.29 -7.37
N ASP A 90 -16.23 -3.16 -7.09
CA ASP A 90 -17.04 -2.06 -7.63
C ASP A 90 -16.48 -0.69 -7.21
N PHE A 91 -15.95 -0.60 -5.99
CA PHE A 91 -15.27 0.60 -5.51
C PHE A 91 -13.98 0.91 -6.28
N ILE A 92 -13.16 -0.10 -6.61
CA ILE A 92 -11.95 0.06 -7.42
C ILE A 92 -12.31 0.52 -8.84
N ILE A 93 -13.34 -0.06 -9.47
CA ILE A 93 -13.82 0.35 -10.80
C ILE A 93 -14.16 1.85 -10.82
N GLY A 94 -14.65 2.40 -9.71
CA GLY A 94 -15.00 3.81 -9.59
C GLY A 94 -13.85 4.79 -9.81
N PHE A 95 -12.59 4.42 -9.48
CA PHE A 95 -11.41 5.28 -9.66
C PHE A 95 -10.33 4.69 -10.58
N LEU A 96 -10.40 3.39 -10.86
CA LEU A 96 -9.49 2.66 -11.74
C LEU A 96 -10.29 1.65 -12.59
N PRO A 97 -11.10 2.11 -13.56
CA PRO A 97 -12.00 1.25 -14.34
C PRO A 97 -11.27 0.27 -15.27
N ASN A 98 -10.00 0.52 -15.56
CA ASN A 98 -9.16 -0.26 -16.46
C ASN A 98 -8.25 -1.27 -15.74
N TYR A 99 -8.46 -1.53 -14.44
CA TYR A 99 -7.64 -2.49 -13.70
C TYR A 99 -7.85 -3.92 -14.24
N ASP A 100 -6.77 -4.70 -14.31
CA ASP A 100 -6.81 -6.08 -14.82
C ASP A 100 -7.29 -7.01 -13.69
N SER A 101 -8.55 -7.44 -13.74
CA SER A 101 -9.17 -8.29 -12.71
C SER A 101 -8.64 -9.73 -12.69
N ASP A 102 -7.95 -10.18 -13.75
CA ASP A 102 -7.38 -11.53 -13.80
C ASP A 102 -6.00 -11.59 -13.13
N LYS A 103 -5.30 -10.45 -13.04
CA LYS A 103 -3.97 -10.34 -12.41
C LYS A 103 -3.98 -9.76 -11.00
N VAL A 104 -5.09 -9.17 -10.54
CA VAL A 104 -5.23 -8.43 -9.28
C VAL A 104 -6.28 -9.08 -8.37
#